data_AF-A0A1H6LWH0-F1
#
_entry.id   AF-A0A1H6LWH0-F1
#
_cell.length_a   1.000
_cell.length_b   1.000
_cell.length_c   1.000
_cell.angle_alpha   90.00
_cell.angle_beta   90.00
_cell.angle_gamma   90.00
#
_symmetry.space_group_name_H-M   'P 1'
#
loop_
_entity.id
_entity.type
_entity.pdbx_description
1 polymer ?
#
loop_
_entity_poly.entity_id
_entity_poly.type
_entity_poly.pdbx_seq_one_letter_code
_entity_poly.pdbx_strand_id
1 'polypeptide(L)'
;MTTTKLVIGASGFLGSHVAKQLVARGDDVRVLLRSTSSTRGIEGLAVDVWRGDLVDPDTVRSDHSKAVRELGWEPSPTCEAIIAAAHFFRTSHPTRTEYR
;
A
#
# COMPACT_ATOMS: atom_id res chain seq x y z
N MET A 1 -4.53 23.92 -0.53
CA MET A 1 -5.07 22.68 0.06
C MET A 1 -3.90 21.75 0.33
N THR A 2 -3.73 21.28 1.56
CA THR A 2 -2.70 20.29 1.89
C THR A 2 -3.08 18.95 1.25
N THR A 3 -2.13 18.31 0.57
CA THR A 3 -2.36 17.00 -0.04
C THR A 3 -2.23 15.91 1.03
N THR A 4 -3.36 15.34 1.46
CA THR A 4 -3.40 14.19 2.36
C THR A 4 -2.66 12.99 1.75
N LYS A 5 -1.81 12.34 2.54
CA LYS A 5 -1.08 11.12 2.17
C LYS A 5 -1.92 9.90 2.57
N LEU A 6 -2.33 9.10 1.60
CA LEU A 6 -3.04 7.85 1.85
C LEU A 6 -2.04 6.70 2.01
N VAL A 7 -2.12 5.97 3.12
CA VAL A 7 -1.37 4.73 3.34
C VAL A 7 -2.34 3.55 3.35
N ILE A 8 -2.19 2.66 2.37
CA ILE A 8 -2.91 1.38 2.31
C ILE A 8 -2.01 0.30 2.93
N GLY A 9 -2.60 -0.65 3.65
CA GLY A 9 -1.82 -1.70 4.34
C GLY A 9 -1.09 -1.20 5.60
N ALA A 10 -1.56 -0.10 6.19
CA ALA A 10 -0.98 0.50 7.40
C ALA A 10 -1.01 -0.44 8.62
N SER A 11 -1.88 -1.44 8.64
CA SER A 11 -1.89 -2.50 9.67
C SER A 11 -0.73 -3.50 9.56
N GLY A 12 0.01 -3.49 8.44
CA GLY A 12 1.13 -4.38 8.19
C GLY A 12 2.47 -3.84 8.72
N PHE A 13 3.52 -4.66 8.60
CA PHE A 13 4.86 -4.31 9.07
C PHE A 13 5.41 -3.04 8.39
N LEU A 14 5.51 -3.03 7.06
CA LEU A 14 6.05 -1.87 6.34
C LEU A 14 5.11 -0.66 6.43
N GLY A 15 3.82 -0.87 6.18
CA GLY A 15 2.82 0.21 6.15
C GLY A 15 2.75 1.00 7.46
N SER A 16 2.84 0.32 8.61
CA SER A 16 2.84 1.00 9.91
C SER A 16 4.07 1.89 10.12
N HIS A 17 5.25 1.47 9.67
CA HIS A 17 6.47 2.27 9.76
C HIS A 17 6.43 3.48 8.82
N VAL A 18 5.89 3.30 7.60
CA VAL A 18 5.66 4.40 6.66
C VAL A 18 4.69 5.42 7.26
N ALA A 19 3.57 4.98 7.83
CA ALA A 19 2.62 5.87 8.49
C ALA A 19 3.26 6.66 9.65
N LYS A 20 4.06 5.99 10.50
CA LYS A 20 4.82 6.65 11.58
C LYS A 20 5.74 7.74 11.06
N GLN A 21 6.50 7.46 10.00
CA GLN A 21 7.42 8.43 9.43
C GLN A 21 6.72 9.63 8.80
N LEU A 22 5.61 9.42 8.10
CA LEU A 22 4.81 10.51 7.53
C LEU A 22 4.25 11.43 8.63
N VAL A 23 3.65 10.85 9.67
CA VAL A 23 3.15 11.62 10.83
C VAL A 23 4.28 12.38 11.51
N ALA A 24 5.44 11.75 11.73
CA ALA A 24 6.59 12.40 12.36
C ALA A 24 7.17 13.57 11.52
N ARG A 25 6.99 13.53 10.19
CA ARG A 25 7.37 14.62 9.29
C ARG A 25 6.34 15.77 9.27
N GLY A 26 5.21 15.61 9.95
CA GLY A 26 4.11 16.59 9.97
C GLY A 26 3.20 16.51 8.75
N ASP A 27 3.24 15.41 7.98
CA ASP A 27 2.31 15.20 6.88
C ASP A 27 0.88 14.93 7.41
N ASP A 28 -0.14 15.36 6.67
CA ASP A 28 -1.53 14.96 6.91
C ASP A 28 -1.74 13.55 6.36
N VAL A 29 -2.05 12.58 7.23
CA VAL A 29 -2.04 11.14 6.90
C VAL A 29 -3.40 10.53 7.10
N ARG A 30 -3.90 9.85 6.06
CA ARG A 30 -5.06 8.96 6.12
C ARG A 30 -4.62 7.52 5.92
N VAL A 31 -5.20 6.60 6.68
CA VAL A 31 -4.99 5.15 6.51
C VAL A 31 -6.27 4.49 6.05
N LEU A 32 -6.18 3.61 5.05
CA LEU A 32 -7.29 2.74 4.66
C LEU A 32 -7.12 1.38 5.34
N LEU A 33 -8.10 1.02 6.17
CA LEU A 33 -8.13 -0.26 6.88
C LEU A 33 -9.43 -1.00 6.61
N ARG A 34 -9.34 -2.29 6.29
CA ARG A 34 -10.50 -3.19 6.37
C ARG A 34 -11.05 -3.23 7.81
N SER A 35 -12.33 -3.54 7.95
CA SER A 35 -13.00 -3.66 9.25
C SER A 35 -12.29 -4.65 10.20
N THR A 36 -11.74 -5.73 9.65
CA THR A 36 -11.05 -6.80 10.38
C THR A 36 -9.56 -6.55 10.63
N SER A 37 -9.00 -5.43 10.17
CA SER A 37 -7.57 -5.15 10.35
C SER A 37 -7.25 -4.74 11.77
N SER A 38 -6.16 -5.30 12.30
CA SER A 38 -5.57 -4.85 13.56
C SER A 38 -5.04 -3.43 13.45
N THR A 39 -5.27 -2.61 14.47
CA THR A 39 -4.76 -1.24 14.57
C THR A 39 -3.45 -1.13 15.34
N ARG A 40 -2.97 -2.23 15.95
CA ARG A 40 -1.82 -2.23 16.87
C ARG A 40 -0.57 -1.55 16.31
N GLY A 41 -0.31 -1.69 15.01
CA GLY A 41 0.85 -1.08 14.36
C GLY A 41 0.83 0.45 14.30
N ILE A 42 -0.35 1.06 14.40
CA ILE A 42 -0.60 2.50 14.23
C ILE A 42 -1.30 3.15 15.43
N GLU A 43 -1.45 2.42 16.54
CA GLU A 43 -2.03 2.96 17.77
C GLU A 43 -1.24 4.21 18.23
N GLY A 44 -1.98 5.24 18.64
CA GLY A 44 -1.41 6.51 19.11
C GLY A 44 -0.88 7.44 18.00
N LEU A 45 -0.97 7.07 16.72
CA LEU A 45 -0.62 7.98 15.62
C LEU A 45 -1.77 8.92 15.31
N ALA A 46 -1.44 10.19 15.05
CA ALA A 46 -2.38 11.19 14.55
C ALA A 46 -2.66 10.95 13.06
N VAL A 47 -3.50 9.96 12.78
CA VAL A 47 -3.94 9.59 11.43
C VAL A 47 -5.47 9.60 11.35
N ASP A 48 -5.98 9.96 10.19
CA ASP A 48 -7.39 9.75 9.86
C ASP A 48 -7.62 8.29 9.44
N VAL A 49 -8.51 7.59 10.12
CA VAL A 49 -8.78 6.17 9.86
C VAL A 49 -10.02 6.02 8.99
N TRP A 50 -9.82 5.65 7.74
CA TRP A 50 -10.89 5.34 6.81
C TRP A 50 -11.10 3.82 6.73
N ARG A 51 -12.34 3.39 6.95
CA ARG A 51 -12.75 1.98 6.87
C ARG A 51 -13.25 1.67 5.47
N GLY A 52 -12.72 0.61 4.87
CA GLY A 52 -13.20 0.10 3.58
C GLY A 52 -12.32 -0.99 3.00
N ASP A 53 -12.69 -1.54 1.85
CA ASP A 53 -11.94 -2.58 1.14
C ASP A 53 -11.42 -2.03 -0.20
N LEU A 54 -10.17 -2.35 -0.56
CA LEU A 54 -9.58 -1.90 -1.82
C LEU A 54 -10.29 -2.49 -3.04
N VAL A 55 -10.91 -3.66 -2.90
CA VAL A 55 -11.66 -4.31 -3.98
C VAL A 55 -13.08 -3.78 -4.12
N ASP A 56 -13.54 -2.98 -3.16
CA ASP A 56 -14.83 -2.32 -3.24
C ASP A 56 -14.70 -1.02 -4.06
N PRO A 57 -15.36 -0.92 -5.23
CA PRO A 57 -15.28 0.25 -6.10
C PRO A 57 -15.82 1.52 -5.43
N ASP A 58 -16.68 1.41 -4.41
CA ASP A 58 -17.19 2.56 -3.65
C ASP A 58 -16.19 3.06 -2.60
N THR A 59 -15.26 2.20 -2.18
CA THR A 59 -14.20 2.57 -1.23
C THR A 59 -13.04 3.27 -1.94
N VAL A 60 -12.56 2.73 -3.07
CA VAL A 60 -11.44 3.33 -3.81
C VAL A 60 -11.76 3.43 -5.29
N ARG A 61 -11.78 4.66 -5.79
CA ARG A 61 -11.72 4.91 -7.23
C ARG A 61 -10.30 4.64 -7.72
N SER A 62 -10.03 3.38 -8.05
CA SER A 62 -8.73 2.93 -8.52
C SER A 62 -8.51 3.39 -9.96
N ASP A 63 -7.49 4.22 -10.19
CA ASP A 63 -7.06 4.63 -11.53
C ASP A 63 -5.55 4.40 -11.70
N HIS A 64 -5.23 3.55 -12.66
CA HIS A 64 -3.88 3.24 -13.11
C HIS A 64 -3.25 4.28 -14.06
N SER A 65 -3.95 5.35 -14.45
CA SER A 65 -3.45 6.33 -15.43
C SER A 65 -2.12 6.97 -15.02
N LYS A 66 -1.84 7.10 -13.72
CA LYS A 66 -0.55 7.58 -13.22
C LYS A 66 0.58 6.61 -13.55
N ALA A 67 0.38 5.31 -13.34
CA ALA A 67 1.39 4.30 -13.63
C ALA A 67 1.66 4.22 -15.14
N VAL A 68 0.62 4.32 -15.97
CA VAL A 68 0.77 4.42 -17.43
C VAL A 68 1.62 5.64 -17.79
N ARG A 69 1.28 6.81 -17.27
CA ARG A 69 1.94 8.07 -17.61
C ARG A 69 3.39 8.18 -17.13
N GLU A 70 3.67 7.72 -15.91
CA GLU A 70 4.96 7.94 -15.25
C GLU A 70 5.92 6.76 -15.42
N LEU A 71 5.39 5.55 -15.55
CA LEU A 71 6.20 4.33 -15.60
C LEU A 71 6.14 3.65 -16.98
N GLY A 72 5.34 4.17 -17.92
CA GLY A 72 5.06 3.47 -19.18
C GLY A 72 4.40 2.11 -18.97
N TRP A 73 3.76 1.92 -17.81
CA TRP A 73 3.20 0.63 -17.43
C TRP A 73 1.87 0.38 -18.15
N GLU A 74 1.74 -0.77 -18.80
CA GLU A 74 0.49 -1.20 -19.41
C GLU A 74 -0.20 -2.25 -18.51
N PRO A 75 -1.52 -2.12 -18.26
CA PRO A 75 -2.24 -3.14 -17.52
C PRO A 75 -2.30 -4.46 -18.30
N SER A 76 -1.97 -5.55 -17.61
CA SER A 76 -2.17 -6.92 -18.11
C SER A 76 -3.22 -7.65 -17.27
N PRO A 77 -3.80 -8.76 -17.77
CA PRO A 77 -4.67 -9.61 -16.98
C PRO A 77 -4.03 -9.96 -15.62
N THR A 78 -4.82 -9.94 -14.55
CA THR A 78 -4.32 -10.09 -13.17
C THR A 78 -3.41 -11.31 -12.97
N CYS A 79 -3.76 -12.45 -13.57
CA CYS A 79 -2.94 -13.65 -13.50
C CYS A 79 -1.55 -13.45 -14.09
N GLU A 80 -1.45 -12.78 -15.23
CA GLU A 80 -0.17 -12.49 -15.89
C GLU A 80 0.66 -11.51 -15.08
N ALA A 81 0.03 -10.46 -14.53
CA ALA A 81 0.70 -9.49 -13.67
C ALA A 81 1.29 -10.14 -12.40
N ILE A 82 0.54 -11.04 -11.76
CA ILE A 82 1.00 -11.78 -10.57
C ILE A 82 2.17 -12.70 -10.93
N ILE A 83 2.08 -13.44 -12.04
CA ILE A 83 3.14 -14.32 -12.52
C ILE A 83 4.42 -13.50 -12.81
N ALA A 84 4.29 -12.39 -13.54
CA ALA A 84 5.40 -11.51 -13.86
C ALA A 84 6.06 -10.93 -12.60
N ALA A 85 5.27 -10.48 -11.61
CA ALA A 85 5.78 -9.98 -10.34
C ALA A 85 6.54 -11.05 -9.55
N ALA A 86 6.02 -12.28 -9.49
CA ALA A 86 6.68 -13.40 -8.82
C ALA A 86 8.01 -13.76 -9.51
N HIS A 87 8.03 -13.78 -10.85
CA HIS A 87 9.25 -13.98 -11.62
C HIS A 87 10.28 -12.88 -11.36
N PHE A 88 9.86 -11.60 -11.46
CA PHE A 88 10.72 -10.44 -11.18
C PHE A 88 11.32 -10.52 -9.78
N PHE A 89 10.51 -10.82 -8.76
CA PHE A 89 11.00 -10.91 -7.38
C PHE A 89 12.08 -11.98 -7.25
N ARG A 90 11.83 -13.17 -7.83
CA ARG A 90 12.76 -14.31 -7.78
C ARG A 90 14.07 -14.03 -8.53
N THR A 91 14.00 -13.40 -9.70
CA THR A 91 15.20 -13.11 -10.52
C THR A 91 15.98 -11.92 -9.99
N SER A 92 15.31 -10.96 -9.37
CA SER A 92 15.93 -9.77 -8.78
C SER A 92 16.49 -10.00 -7.37
N HIS A 93 16.12 -11.11 -6.71
CA HIS A 93 16.61 -11.53 -5.39
C HIS A 93 17.04 -13.01 -5.38
N PRO A 94 18.10 -13.39 -6.11
CA PRO A 94 18.48 -14.80 -6.29
C PRO A 94 18.92 -15.51 -4.99
N THR A 95 19.18 -14.77 -3.91
CA THR A 95 19.73 -15.31 -2.65
C THR A 95 18.97 -14.80 -1.42
N ARG A 96 17.76 -15.30 -1.18
CA ARG A 96 17.16 -15.30 0.18
C ARG A 96 16.49 -16.65 0.45
N THR A 97 17.30 -17.69 0.43
CA THR A 97 16.97 -18.99 1.03
C THR A 97 17.69 -19.08 2.37
N GLU A 98 17.31 -18.25 3.34
CA GLU A 98 17.55 -18.55 4.75
C GLU A 98 16.28 -18.18 5.50
N TYR A 99 15.35 -19.13 5.51
CA TYR A 99 14.35 -19.22 6.56
C TYR A 99 15.02 -20.00 7.70
N ARG A 100 15.32 -19.31 8.80
CA ARG A 100 15.63 -19.90 10.10
C ARG A 100 14.50 -19.55 11.05
#